data_AF-A0A952L421-F1
#
_entry.id   AF-A0A952L421-F1
#
_cell.length_a   1.000
_cell.length_b   1.000
_cell.length_c   1.000
_cell.angle_alpha   90.00
_cell.angle_beta   90.00
_cell.angle_gamma   90.00
#
_symmetry.space_group_name_H-M   'P 1'
#
loop_
_entity.id
_entity.type
_entity.pdbx_description
1 polymer ?
#
loop_
_entity_poly.entity_id
_entity_poly.type
_entity_poly.pdbx_seq_one_letter_code
_entity_poly.pdbx_strand_id
1 'polypeptide(L)'
;MANITLKGTLNLMGNLTFKGDKLLVGTAEALVQVTAGDPAQGVAPPVILPPPPASPIAPQPDVWIINSFNPTVKQKTQAIVALGMAMQGVAASPWPGMVLPSSVNSGVTINHIPINVVGDQAVIFPSGGSASFTSSGQS
;
A
#
# COMPACT_ATOMS: atom_id res chain seq x y z
N MET A 1 12.46 12.62 -14.58
CA MET A 1 13.02 13.51 -13.53
C MET A 1 13.90 12.65 -12.62
N ALA A 2 14.65 13.22 -11.67
CA ALA A 2 15.38 12.40 -10.71
C ALA A 2 14.44 11.91 -9.59
N ASN A 3 14.80 10.80 -8.94
CA ASN A 3 14.14 10.35 -7.71
C ASN A 3 14.38 11.34 -6.57
N ILE A 4 13.40 11.47 -5.68
CA ILE A 4 13.54 12.18 -4.41
C ILE A 4 13.76 11.13 -3.32
N THR A 5 14.83 11.25 -2.54
CA THR A 5 15.15 10.29 -1.48
C THR A 5 15.08 10.94 -0.11
N LEU A 6 14.24 10.39 0.77
CA LEU A 6 14.11 10.77 2.16
C LEU A 6 14.95 9.82 3.03
N LYS A 7 15.74 10.36 3.95
CA LYS A 7 16.61 9.56 4.85
C LYS A 7 16.67 10.17 6.25
N GLY A 8 17.07 9.35 7.22
CA GLY A 8 17.23 9.76 8.61
C GLY A 8 15.90 9.95 9.32
N THR A 9 15.91 10.74 10.39
CA THR A 9 14.71 11.10 11.16
C THR A 9 14.06 12.31 10.51
N LEU A 10 12.91 12.11 9.87
CA LEU A 10 12.18 13.14 9.15
C LEU A 10 10.68 12.95 9.35
N ASN A 11 10.00 13.96 9.87
CA ASN A 11 8.54 13.95 9.97
C ASN A 11 7.94 14.94 8.98
N LEU A 12 7.14 14.43 8.05
CA LEU A 12 6.39 15.20 7.08
C LEU A 12 5.02 15.57 7.68
N MET A 13 4.68 16.85 7.63
CA MET A 13 3.40 17.36 8.15
C MET A 13 2.80 18.36 7.17
N GLY A 14 1.48 18.53 7.24
CA GLY A 14 0.72 19.38 6.34
C GLY A 14 0.52 18.76 4.96
N ASN A 15 0.14 19.61 3.99
CA ASN A 15 -0.16 19.20 2.62
C ASN A 15 1.06 19.34 1.71
N LEU A 16 1.78 18.25 1.47
CA LEU A 16 3.00 18.23 0.68
C LEU A 16 2.79 17.42 -0.60
N THR A 17 3.32 17.90 -1.73
CA THR A 17 3.32 17.16 -2.99
C THR A 17 4.72 17.13 -3.58
N PHE A 18 5.28 15.93 -3.72
CA PHE A 18 6.55 15.69 -4.39
C PHE A 18 6.33 15.54 -5.90
N LYS A 19 7.28 16.04 -6.70
CA LYS A 19 7.26 16.01 -8.17
C LYS A 19 8.48 15.30 -8.78
N GLY A 20 9.17 14.48 -8.00
CA GLY A 20 10.25 13.62 -8.50
C GLY A 20 9.74 12.51 -9.41
N ASP A 21 10.64 11.67 -9.93
CA ASP A 21 10.25 10.45 -10.63
C ASP A 21 9.58 9.47 -9.66
N LYS A 22 10.36 8.94 -8.71
CA LYS A 22 9.85 8.23 -7.54
C LYS A 22 10.27 8.88 -6.23
N LEU A 23 9.46 8.67 -5.20
CA LEU A 23 9.79 8.94 -3.81
C LEU A 23 10.37 7.68 -3.16
N LEU A 24 11.62 7.77 -2.72
CA LEU A 24 12.34 6.74 -2.00
C LEU A 24 12.43 7.10 -0.52
N VAL A 25 12.30 6.11 0.36
CA VAL A 25 12.65 6.19 1.77
C VAL A 25 13.83 5.26 2.00
N GLY A 26 15.00 5.84 2.29
CA GLY A 26 16.26 5.08 2.30
C GLY A 26 16.62 4.60 0.90
N THR A 27 16.45 3.30 0.66
CA THR A 27 16.66 2.64 -0.63
C THR A 27 15.38 2.03 -1.20
N ALA A 28 14.28 2.04 -0.43
CA ALA A 28 13.02 1.44 -0.82
C ALA A 28 12.05 2.50 -1.38
N GLU A 29 11.22 2.12 -2.33
CA GLU A 29 10.17 3.00 -2.86
C GLU A 29 9.02 3.12 -1.85
N ALA A 30 8.54 4.33 -1.60
CA ALA A 30 7.35 4.55 -0.78
C ALA A 30 6.13 3.93 -1.46
N LEU A 31 5.27 3.25 -0.70
CA LEU A 31 4.00 2.76 -1.23
C LEU A 31 3.05 3.94 -1.44
N VAL A 32 2.27 3.89 -2.51
CA VAL A 32 1.22 4.87 -2.77
C VAL A 32 -0.16 4.23 -2.80
N GLN A 33 -1.16 5.05 -2.55
CA GLN A 33 -2.54 4.71 -2.80
C GLN A 33 -2.78 4.62 -4.31
N VAL A 34 -3.45 3.55 -4.72
CA VAL A 34 -3.83 3.26 -6.10
C VAL A 34 -5.31 2.91 -6.20
N THR A 35 -5.79 2.74 -7.41
CA THR A 35 -7.12 2.19 -7.70
C THR A 35 -7.01 0.71 -8.08
N ALA A 36 -8.09 -0.05 -7.91
CA ALA A 36 -8.13 -1.47 -8.31
C ALA A 36 -8.04 -1.69 -9.84
N GLY A 37 -8.01 -0.62 -10.65
CA GLY A 37 -7.71 -0.68 -12.08
C GLY A 37 -6.23 -0.51 -12.41
N ASP A 38 -5.41 -0.10 -11.45
CA ASP A 38 -3.96 0.00 -11.60
C ASP A 38 -3.30 -1.38 -11.48
N PRO A 39 -2.04 -1.55 -11.89
CA PRO A 39 -1.28 -2.77 -11.62
C PRO A 39 -1.26 -3.10 -10.13
N ALA A 40 -1.44 -4.38 -9.79
CA ALA A 40 -1.39 -4.85 -8.41
C ALA A 40 -0.05 -4.51 -7.74
N GLN A 41 -0.11 -4.15 -6.46
CA GLN A 41 1.07 -3.79 -5.68
C GLN A 41 1.67 -4.99 -4.92
N GLY A 42 0.85 -5.99 -4.63
CA GLY A 42 1.25 -7.17 -3.90
C GLY A 42 0.34 -8.36 -4.17
N VAL A 43 0.66 -9.47 -3.52
CA VAL A 43 -0.12 -10.71 -3.60
C VAL A 43 -0.33 -11.28 -2.20
N ALA A 44 -1.50 -11.88 -1.99
CA ALA A 44 -1.87 -12.61 -0.77
C ALA A 44 -2.39 -14.01 -1.12
N PRO A 45 -2.33 -14.97 -0.17
CA PRO A 45 -3.01 -16.25 -0.33
C PRO A 45 -4.49 -16.06 -0.68
N PRO A 46 -5.06 -16.86 -1.60
CA PRO A 46 -6.48 -16.79 -1.93
C PRO A 46 -7.38 -16.91 -0.70
N VAL A 47 -8.42 -16.10 -0.64
CA VAL A 47 -9.48 -16.27 0.36
C VAL A 47 -10.33 -17.47 -0.06
N ILE A 48 -10.27 -18.54 0.74
CA ILE A 48 -11.05 -19.77 0.50
C ILE A 48 -12.40 -19.63 1.21
N LEU A 49 -13.50 -19.67 0.45
CA LEU A 49 -14.86 -19.73 0.99
C LEU A 49 -15.20 -21.18 1.40
N PRO A 50 -15.91 -21.40 2.53
CA PRO A 50 -16.50 -22.71 2.80
C PRO A 50 -17.57 -23.05 1.73
N PRO A 51 -17.77 -24.34 1.36
CA PRO A 51 -18.79 -24.75 0.38
C PRO A 51 -20.21 -24.72 0.99
N PRO A 52 -21.39 -24.62 0.29
CA PRO A 52 -21.82 -24.35 -1.13
C PRO A 52 -23.01 -23.31 -1.22
N PRO A 53 -23.91 -23.22 -2.26
CA PRO A 53 -23.79 -23.24 -3.72
C PRO A 53 -23.73 -21.80 -4.31
N ALA A 54 -22.94 -21.57 -5.35
CA ALA A 54 -22.69 -20.27 -6.00
C ALA A 54 -21.80 -19.30 -5.20
N SER A 55 -20.50 -19.46 -5.40
CA SER A 55 -19.45 -18.56 -4.93
C SER A 55 -19.36 -17.30 -5.81
N PRO A 56 -19.05 -16.12 -5.27
CA PRO A 56 -18.29 -15.14 -6.02
C PRO A 56 -16.93 -15.74 -6.41
N ILE A 57 -16.61 -15.70 -7.70
CA ILE A 57 -15.50 -16.42 -8.37
C ILE A 57 -14.18 -15.64 -8.28
N ALA A 58 -13.90 -14.97 -7.16
CA ALA A 58 -12.76 -14.05 -7.05
C ALA A 58 -11.68 -14.52 -6.04
N PRO A 59 -11.05 -15.69 -6.21
CA PRO A 59 -9.90 -16.13 -5.40
C PRO A 59 -8.60 -15.41 -5.78
N GLN A 60 -8.68 -14.29 -6.50
CA GLN A 60 -7.50 -13.66 -7.09
C GLN A 60 -6.53 -13.18 -5.99
N PRO A 61 -5.22 -13.42 -6.16
CA PRO A 61 -4.23 -13.13 -5.13
C PRO A 61 -3.86 -11.65 -5.09
N ASP A 62 -4.21 -10.89 -6.12
CA ASP A 62 -3.76 -9.51 -6.32
C ASP A 62 -4.28 -8.57 -5.24
N VAL A 63 -3.38 -7.70 -4.77
CA VAL A 63 -3.65 -6.75 -3.68
C VAL A 63 -3.25 -5.34 -4.07
N TRP A 64 -4.13 -4.39 -3.73
CA TRP A 64 -3.94 -2.95 -3.90
C TRP A 64 -4.08 -2.24 -2.57
N ILE A 65 -3.36 -1.13 -2.38
CA ILE A 65 -3.58 -0.19 -1.29
C ILE A 65 -4.51 0.89 -1.80
N ILE A 66 -5.77 0.80 -1.41
CA ILE A 66 -6.84 1.64 -1.96
C ILE A 66 -7.09 2.91 -1.16
N ASN A 67 -6.56 2.98 0.07
CA ASN A 67 -6.71 4.15 0.92
C ASN A 67 -5.51 4.30 1.86
N SER A 68 -4.89 5.47 1.86
CA SER A 68 -3.95 5.86 2.92
C SER A 68 -4.69 6.54 4.06
N PHE A 69 -4.33 6.24 5.31
CA PHE A 69 -4.88 6.97 6.47
C PHE A 69 -4.27 8.36 6.65
N ASN A 70 -3.15 8.65 5.98
CA ASN A 70 -2.49 9.95 6.00
C ASN A 70 -2.31 10.51 4.58
N PRO A 71 -3.39 10.90 3.89
CA PRO A 71 -3.33 11.29 2.47
C PRO A 71 -2.79 12.70 2.23
N THR A 72 -2.23 13.36 3.25
CA THR A 72 -1.78 14.76 3.19
C THR A 72 -0.47 14.91 2.42
N VAL A 73 0.35 13.87 2.37
CA VAL A 73 1.60 13.82 1.60
C VAL A 73 1.39 12.99 0.34
N LYS A 74 1.79 13.53 -0.80
CA LYS A 74 1.56 12.93 -2.12
C LYS A 74 2.84 12.83 -2.92
N GLN A 75 2.95 11.77 -3.72
CA GLN A 75 3.85 11.73 -4.87
C GLN A 75 3.00 11.96 -6.12
N LYS A 76 3.29 13.04 -6.85
CA LYS A 76 2.45 13.53 -7.95
C LYS A 76 1.00 13.70 -7.48
N THR A 77 0.09 12.84 -7.91
CA THR A 77 -1.33 12.86 -7.52
C THR A 77 -1.69 11.81 -6.47
N GLN A 78 -0.80 10.84 -6.23
CA GLN A 78 -1.07 9.66 -5.42
C GLN A 78 -0.65 9.92 -3.97
N ALA A 79 -1.52 9.57 -3.02
CA ALA A 79 -1.21 9.69 -1.59
C ALA A 79 -0.13 8.68 -1.20
N ILE A 80 0.86 9.12 -0.42
CA ILE A 80 1.82 8.21 0.20
C ILE A 80 1.12 7.43 1.31
N VAL A 81 1.42 6.14 1.42
CA VAL A 81 0.84 5.26 2.43
C VAL A 81 1.62 5.38 3.73
N ALA A 82 0.92 5.68 4.81
CA ALA A 82 1.42 5.56 6.18
C ALA A 82 0.25 4.99 6.99
N LEU A 83 0.19 3.65 7.01
CA LEU A 83 -1.00 2.85 7.26
C LEU A 83 -2.11 3.08 6.22
N GLY A 84 -3.00 2.11 6.09
CA GLY A 84 -4.07 2.20 5.13
C GLY A 84 -4.91 0.94 4.98
N MET A 85 -5.87 1.01 4.07
CA MET A 85 -6.70 -0.12 3.68
C MET A 85 -6.08 -0.80 2.45
N ALA A 86 -5.95 -2.12 2.55
CA ALA A 86 -5.64 -2.97 1.43
C ALA A 86 -6.91 -3.66 0.94
N MET A 87 -6.85 -4.12 -0.31
CA MET A 87 -7.96 -4.76 -0.98
C MET A 87 -7.40 -5.92 -1.80
N GLN A 88 -7.89 -7.15 -1.57
CA GLN A 88 -7.52 -8.33 -2.35
C GLN A 88 -8.65 -8.73 -3.30
N GLY A 89 -8.32 -9.08 -4.53
CA GLY A 89 -9.26 -9.63 -5.50
C GLY A 89 -9.94 -8.58 -6.39
N VAL A 90 -10.95 -8.98 -7.16
CA VAL A 90 -11.52 -8.14 -8.22
C VAL A 90 -12.20 -6.87 -7.66
N ALA A 91 -12.04 -5.75 -8.37
CA ALA A 91 -12.63 -4.46 -8.01
C ALA A 91 -14.14 -4.50 -7.70
N ALA A 92 -14.88 -5.42 -8.33
CA ALA A 92 -16.33 -5.57 -8.15
C ALA A 92 -16.74 -6.33 -6.87
N SER A 93 -15.85 -7.15 -6.29
CA SER A 93 -16.12 -7.90 -5.05
C SER A 93 -14.83 -8.25 -4.32
N PRO A 94 -14.18 -7.25 -3.70
CA PRO A 94 -12.87 -7.45 -3.12
C PRO A 94 -12.91 -7.74 -1.61
N TRP A 95 -11.90 -8.46 -1.15
CA TRP A 95 -11.68 -8.76 0.26
C TRP A 95 -10.91 -7.63 0.96
N PRO A 96 -11.41 -7.09 2.07
CA PRO A 96 -10.73 -6.01 2.77
C PRO A 96 -9.51 -6.52 3.54
N GLY A 97 -8.51 -5.66 3.66
CA GLY A 97 -7.36 -5.84 4.52
C GLY A 97 -6.82 -4.51 5.03
N MET A 98 -5.76 -4.57 5.83
CA MET A 98 -5.11 -3.39 6.40
C MET A 98 -3.60 -3.49 6.26
N VAL A 99 -2.99 -2.40 5.78
CA VAL A 99 -1.54 -2.23 5.71
C VAL A 99 -1.00 -2.11 7.13
N LEU A 100 -0.01 -2.94 7.45
CA LEU A 100 0.65 -2.94 8.75
C LEU A 100 1.62 -1.75 8.87
N PRO A 101 1.97 -1.32 10.09
CA PRO A 101 3.02 -0.33 10.28
C PRO A 101 4.31 -0.75 9.56
N SER A 102 5.01 0.21 8.96
CA SER A 102 6.25 -0.10 8.25
C SER A 102 7.26 -0.74 9.19
N SER A 103 7.84 -1.86 8.74
CA SER A 103 8.93 -2.56 9.45
C SER A 103 10.29 -2.28 8.81
N VAL A 104 10.29 -1.77 7.58
CA VAL A 104 11.48 -1.53 6.76
C VAL A 104 11.95 -0.07 6.85
N ASN A 105 11.09 0.84 7.34
CA ASN A 105 11.40 2.25 7.55
C ASN A 105 11.39 2.61 9.04
N SER A 106 12.55 3.05 9.55
CA SER A 106 12.74 3.35 10.97
C SER A 106 12.73 4.85 11.32
N GLY A 107 12.58 5.76 10.36
CA GLY A 107 12.83 7.19 10.62
C GLY A 107 12.01 8.21 9.85
N VAL A 108 11.37 7.84 8.74
CA VAL A 108 10.59 8.80 7.94
C VAL A 108 9.10 8.62 8.18
N THR A 109 8.43 9.65 8.68
CA THR A 109 7.03 9.58 9.10
C THR A 109 6.17 10.63 8.40
N ILE A 110 4.87 10.36 8.31
CA ILE A 110 3.82 11.35 8.01
C ILE A 110 2.97 11.46 9.26
N ASN A 111 2.86 12.65 9.84
CA ASN A 111 2.13 12.87 11.11
C ASN A 111 2.54 11.86 12.20
N HIS A 112 3.84 11.58 12.31
CA HIS A 112 4.44 10.61 13.23
C HIS A 112 4.10 9.12 12.98
N ILE A 113 3.46 8.79 11.86
CA ILE A 113 3.22 7.41 11.42
C ILE A 113 4.26 7.04 10.35
N PRO A 114 5.01 5.93 10.49
CA PRO A 114 6.00 5.51 9.50
C PRO A 114 5.42 5.36 8.10
N ILE A 115 6.10 5.94 7.10
CA ILE A 115 5.77 5.72 5.69
C ILE A 115 5.98 4.25 5.35
N ASN A 116 4.99 3.63 4.73
CA ASN A 116 5.10 2.30 4.19
C ASN A 116 5.92 2.29 2.90
N VAL A 117 6.72 1.25 2.72
CA VAL A 117 7.64 1.08 1.58
C VAL A 117 7.48 -0.30 0.97
N VAL A 118 7.99 -0.48 -0.25
CA VAL A 118 8.08 -1.80 -0.89
C VAL A 118 8.79 -2.78 0.04
N GLY A 119 8.19 -3.96 0.23
CA GLY A 119 8.60 -4.96 1.22
C GLY A 119 7.73 -4.98 2.48
N ASP A 120 6.95 -3.93 2.76
CA ASP A 120 5.96 -3.96 3.83
C ASP A 120 4.76 -4.86 3.48
N GLN A 121 3.94 -5.13 4.50
CA GLN A 121 2.86 -6.10 4.42
C GLN A 121 1.51 -5.52 4.83
N ALA A 122 0.45 -6.18 4.35
CA ALA A 122 -0.91 -6.03 4.86
C ALA A 122 -1.42 -7.37 5.41
N VAL A 123 -2.45 -7.31 6.24
CA VAL A 123 -3.25 -8.48 6.62
C VAL A 123 -4.59 -8.43 5.91
N ILE A 124 -4.99 -9.55 5.30
CA ILE A 124 -6.31 -9.71 4.67
C ILE A 124 -7.26 -10.28 5.72
N PHE A 125 -8.35 -9.57 6.02
CA PHE A 125 -9.18 -9.91 7.18
C PHE A 125 -9.87 -11.26 7.07
N PRO A 126 -10.50 -11.64 5.92
CA PRO A 126 -11.20 -12.91 5.84
C PRO A 126 -10.31 -14.15 5.97
N SER A 127 -9.06 -14.09 5.46
CA SER A 127 -8.13 -15.22 5.48
C SER A 127 -7.12 -15.16 6.63
N GLY A 128 -6.91 -13.99 7.24
CA GLY A 128 -5.77 -13.72 8.12
C GLY A 128 -4.42 -13.75 7.40
N GLY A 129 -4.41 -13.94 6.08
CA GLY A 129 -3.20 -14.06 5.28
C GLY A 129 -2.46 -12.74 5.13
N SER A 130 -1.14 -12.80 5.03
CA SER A 130 -0.30 -11.64 4.73
C SER A 130 -0.25 -11.35 3.23
N ALA A 131 -0.33 -10.09 2.86
CA ALA A 131 -0.04 -9.59 1.52
C ALA A 131 1.31 -8.85 1.55
N SER A 132 2.29 -9.27 0.75
CA SER A 132 3.57 -8.57 0.63
C SER A 132 3.55 -7.65 -0.58
N PHE A 133 3.91 -6.37 -0.40
CA PHE A 133 3.95 -5.41 -1.50
C PHE A 133 5.31 -5.43 -2.20
N THR A 134 5.33 -5.83 -3.47
CA THR A 134 6.53 -5.91 -4.31
C THR A 134 6.62 -4.79 -5.34
N SER A 135 5.58 -3.96 -5.45
CA SER A 135 5.54 -2.77 -6.30
C SER A 135 5.01 -1.58 -5.50
N SER A 136 5.59 -0.41 -5.74
CA SER A 136 5.21 0.82 -5.04
C SER A 136 3.87 1.38 -5.50
N GLY A 137 3.47 1.08 -6.74
CA GLY A 137 2.32 1.72 -7.41
C GLY A 137 2.63 3.14 -7.91
N GLN A 138 3.86 3.62 -7.74
CA GLN A 138 4.29 4.92 -8.25
C GLN A 138 4.48 4.86 -9.77
N SER A 139 3.92 5.86 -10.46
CA SER A 139 4.17 6.16 -11.87
C SER A 139 5.17 7.29 -12.03
#